data_AF-A0A2U2S3D0-F1
#
_entry.id   AF-A0A2U2S3D0-F1
#
_cell.length_a   1.000
_cell.length_b   1.000
_cell.length_c   1.000
_cell.angle_alpha   90.00
_cell.angle_beta   90.00
_cell.angle_gamma   90.00
#
_symmetry.space_group_name_H-M   'P 1'
#
loop_
_entity.id
_entity.type
_entity.pdbx_description
1 polymer ?
#
loop_
_entity_poly.entity_id
_entity_poly.type
_entity_poly.pdbx_seq_one_letter_code
_entity_poly.pdbx_strand_id
1 'polypeptide(L)'
;MSFDISPQQPSGSVLSRWWDNITAPSRQVTDTYERRQAQLVSALALANLLFNGLGALFTPTQTLLQIVWAFGPLLLLSVLAYAIARTRIFRVGAFLTVLGLFSSAYTSIIIAERDVTYSLLVYISLGLAVGSAVLSGWAIFLLLGINAGFVLFGLPAFGVSLPSNLGGALGPLTNLGFLLIILNYFRREIEKQRLQELEQTNRELINIRDSLEQRVEERTAELNRRSTQLEASTLVARSAAMVHNLNELLENVVEQISERFGYYHVSIFLTDPSERFVVLEAASSEGGKKLLRRGYKAEIGRQGIVGYAAYQQRPRIVQDVSTESTYIYIPELPETRSEIALPLIVRNNLIGVLDIQSEERNGFKFDDIYTLQNMADQIALAIDNTRLLEESQTRLQQLQALSAASAASAWQVRLQGARQGVIYTPLGLAPLTESTPSTENPDEKTISIPLSLRGKTIGAISLKRKANDPNWIEAEREMAERIAGQVALAIENARILEESQRRAAREQKVSEFSNRFSRSLDVNALLQNAVRELHALPHVAEVAVLIQPEKENHQHQ
;
A
#
# COMPACT_ATOMS: atom_id res chain seq x y z
N MET A 1 -5.69 27.13 5.86
CA MET A 1 -5.22 28.30 6.61
C MET A 1 -3.77 28.57 6.22
N SER A 2 -3.58 29.52 5.31
CA SER A 2 -2.25 29.95 4.85
C SER A 2 -1.63 30.89 5.89
N PHE A 3 -0.57 30.44 6.57
CA PHE A 3 0.27 31.31 7.39
C PHE A 3 1.10 32.20 6.46
N ASP A 4 0.69 33.46 6.32
CA ASP A 4 1.48 34.52 5.71
C ASP A 4 2.56 34.95 6.71
N ILE A 5 3.77 34.41 6.54
CA ILE A 5 4.95 34.84 7.29
C ILE A 5 5.63 35.93 6.46
N SER A 6 5.02 37.12 6.47
CA SER A 6 5.69 38.34 6.03
C SER A 6 6.83 38.66 7.02
N PRO A 7 8.08 38.90 6.58
CA PRO A 7 9.18 39.23 7.48
C PRO A 7 8.94 40.62 8.08
N GLN A 8 8.71 40.67 9.40
CA GLN A 8 8.66 41.94 10.14
C GLN A 8 9.98 42.70 9.93
N GLN A 9 9.90 43.87 9.30
CA GLN A 9 11.01 44.83 9.27
C GLN A 9 11.29 45.29 10.70
N PRO A 10 12.55 45.26 11.18
CA PRO A 10 12.86 45.71 12.53
C PRO A 10 12.61 47.22 12.61
N SER A 11 11.77 47.64 13.56
CA SER A 11 11.48 49.03 13.86
C SER A 11 12.70 49.70 14.50
N GLY A 12 13.64 50.16 13.67
CA GLY A 12 14.78 50.95 14.12
C GLY A 12 14.34 52.30 14.72
N SER A 13 14.89 52.64 15.89
CA SER A 13 14.72 53.96 16.51
C SER A 13 15.07 55.10 15.53
N VAL A 14 14.54 56.31 15.73
CA VAL A 14 14.82 57.48 14.86
C VAL A 14 16.34 57.72 14.72
N LEU A 15 17.10 57.49 15.80
CA LEU A 15 18.56 57.56 15.82
C LEU A 15 19.23 56.53 14.90
N SER A 16 18.75 55.27 14.90
CA SER A 16 19.30 54.22 14.02
C SER A 16 19.09 54.53 12.53
N ARG A 17 17.91 55.03 12.15
CA ARG A 17 17.61 55.42 10.76
C ARG A 17 18.44 56.62 10.31
N TRP A 18 18.65 57.58 11.19
CA TRP A 18 19.53 58.73 10.93
C TRP A 18 20.99 58.27 10.74
N TRP A 19 21.49 57.41 11.63
CA TRP A 19 22.84 56.85 11.54
C TRP A 19 23.06 56.02 10.26
N ASP A 20 22.09 55.17 9.91
CA ASP A 20 22.12 54.39 8.68
C ASP A 20 22.14 55.29 7.46
N ASN A 21 21.39 56.40 7.44
CA ASN A 21 21.39 57.31 6.29
C ASN A 21 22.75 58.02 6.08
N ILE A 22 23.45 58.33 7.17
CA ILE A 22 24.76 59.02 7.11
C ILE A 22 25.90 58.04 6.81
N THR A 23 25.79 56.79 7.23
CA THR A 23 26.86 55.79 7.05
C THR A 23 26.61 54.82 5.90
N ALA A 24 25.38 54.72 5.38
CA ALA A 24 25.06 53.76 4.33
C ALA A 24 25.89 54.01 3.06
N PRO A 25 26.50 52.94 2.49
CA PRO A 25 27.14 52.99 1.19
C PRO A 25 26.10 53.00 0.05
N SER A 26 26.58 53.29 -1.16
CA SER A 26 25.80 53.27 -2.39
C SER A 26 25.02 51.96 -2.56
N ARG A 27 23.81 52.06 -3.10
CA ARG A 27 22.96 50.91 -3.45
C ARG A 27 23.62 49.97 -4.49
N GLN A 28 24.67 50.42 -5.16
CA GLN A 28 25.45 49.62 -6.12
C GLN A 28 26.35 48.55 -5.45
N VAL A 29 26.55 48.61 -4.13
CA VAL A 29 27.23 47.53 -3.38
C VAL A 29 26.16 46.51 -2.98
N THR A 30 26.09 45.41 -3.74
CA THR A 30 25.06 44.37 -3.60
C THR A 30 25.45 43.27 -2.61
N ASP A 31 26.75 43.04 -2.42
CA ASP A 31 27.25 42.05 -1.46
C ASP A 31 27.03 42.55 -0.03
N THR A 32 26.39 41.71 0.80
CA THR A 32 26.02 42.04 2.17
C THR A 32 27.22 42.22 3.10
N TYR A 33 28.30 41.49 2.86
CA TYR A 33 29.55 41.61 3.60
C TYR A 33 30.28 42.91 3.20
N GLU A 34 30.41 43.19 1.91
CA GLU A 34 31.04 44.44 1.44
C GLU A 34 30.26 45.68 1.89
N ARG A 35 28.93 45.59 1.95
CA ARG A 35 28.08 46.69 2.41
C ARG A 35 28.32 47.02 3.89
N ARG A 36 28.45 46.00 4.74
CA ARG A 36 28.78 46.18 6.16
C ARG A 36 30.19 46.76 6.33
N GLN A 37 31.16 46.30 5.56
CA GLN A 37 32.51 46.86 5.58
C GLN A 37 32.52 48.34 5.16
N ALA A 38 31.82 48.69 4.06
CA ALA A 38 31.73 50.06 3.60
C ALA A 38 31.04 50.99 4.62
N GLN A 39 30.02 50.49 5.33
CA GLN A 39 29.36 51.23 6.41
C GLN A 39 30.29 51.46 7.63
N LEU A 40 31.10 50.48 7.99
CA LEU A 40 32.13 50.66 9.04
C LEU A 40 33.17 51.68 8.61
N VAL A 41 33.63 51.62 7.36
CA VAL A 41 34.61 52.56 6.82
C VAL A 41 34.08 53.99 6.79
N SER A 42 32.82 54.20 6.39
CA SER A 42 32.21 55.53 6.38
C SER A 42 32.03 56.08 7.79
N ALA A 43 31.67 55.24 8.77
CA ALA A 43 31.61 55.63 10.18
C ALA A 43 32.99 56.03 10.72
N LEU A 44 34.04 55.27 10.41
CA LEU A 44 35.42 55.60 10.78
C LEU A 44 35.92 56.89 10.11
N ALA A 45 35.58 57.09 8.83
CA ALA A 45 35.93 58.30 8.09
C ALA A 45 35.26 59.53 8.70
N LEU A 46 33.97 59.41 9.07
CA LEU A 46 33.21 60.46 9.74
C LEU A 46 33.78 60.77 11.13
N ALA A 47 34.11 59.73 11.91
CA ALA A 47 34.74 59.90 13.22
C ALA A 47 36.09 60.62 13.10
N ASN A 48 36.91 60.25 12.10
CA ASN A 48 38.18 60.91 11.83
C ASN A 48 37.98 62.38 11.40
N LEU A 49 36.99 62.66 10.54
CA LEU A 49 36.64 64.03 10.14
C LEU A 49 36.24 64.89 11.35
N LEU A 50 35.38 64.37 12.22
CA LEU A 50 34.95 65.08 13.44
C LEU A 50 36.12 65.30 14.40
N PHE A 51 36.97 64.28 14.59
CA PHE A 51 38.14 64.37 15.44
C PHE A 51 39.12 65.45 14.96
N ASN A 52 39.42 65.47 13.66
CA ASN A 52 40.28 66.50 13.05
C ASN A 52 39.65 67.90 13.12
N GLY A 53 38.32 68.00 12.92
CA GLY A 53 37.60 69.26 13.03
C GLY A 53 37.64 69.83 14.44
N LEU A 54 37.45 68.98 15.46
CA LEU A 54 37.59 69.38 16.86
C LEU A 54 39.04 69.75 17.19
N GLY A 55 40.02 69.00 16.71
CA GLY A 55 41.44 69.33 16.87
C GLY A 55 41.75 70.73 16.36
N ALA A 56 41.25 71.11 15.19
CA ALA A 56 41.43 72.45 14.63
C ALA A 56 40.82 73.56 15.49
N LEU A 57 39.68 73.30 16.17
CA LEU A 57 38.99 74.27 17.01
C LEU A 57 39.63 74.45 18.40
N PHE A 58 40.19 73.37 18.96
CA PHE A 58 40.67 73.34 20.35
C PHE A 58 42.20 73.41 20.50
N THR A 59 42.95 73.58 19.40
CA THR A 59 44.41 73.75 19.46
C THR A 59 44.77 75.13 20.04
N PRO A 60 45.38 75.22 21.24
CA PRO A 60 45.74 76.51 21.83
C PRO A 60 46.87 77.16 21.03
N THR A 61 46.91 78.49 20.99
CA THR A 61 48.11 79.30 20.68
C THR A 61 48.62 79.36 19.22
N GLN A 62 47.76 79.19 18.21
CA GLN A 62 48.15 79.37 16.80
C GLN A 62 47.37 80.48 16.07
N THR A 63 48.02 81.11 15.08
CA THR A 63 47.33 82.04 14.17
C THR A 63 46.38 81.28 13.24
N LEU A 64 45.32 81.94 12.75
CA LEU A 64 44.36 81.33 11.81
C LEU A 64 45.06 80.69 10.61
N LEU A 65 46.13 81.34 10.11
CA LEU A 65 46.91 80.84 8.98
C LEU A 65 47.61 79.51 9.31
N GLN A 66 48.16 79.34 10.51
CA GLN A 66 48.82 78.10 10.93
C GLN A 66 47.81 76.95 11.09
N ILE A 67 46.63 77.22 11.65
CA ILE A 67 45.55 76.22 11.76
C ILE A 67 45.11 75.74 10.37
N VAL A 68 44.95 76.67 9.42
CA VAL A 68 44.56 76.34 8.03
C VAL A 68 45.62 75.49 7.33
N TRP A 69 46.90 75.81 7.48
CA TRP A 69 47.98 75.00 6.90
C TRP A 69 48.10 73.61 7.53
N ALA A 70 47.87 73.52 8.84
CA ALA A 70 47.96 72.28 9.60
C ALA A 70 46.80 71.30 9.36
N PHE A 71 45.57 71.81 9.43
CA PHE A 71 44.35 71.00 9.43
C PHE A 71 43.62 71.03 8.09
N GLY A 72 43.88 72.01 7.21
CA GLY A 72 43.22 72.12 5.90
C GLY A 72 43.40 70.86 5.03
N PRO A 73 44.64 70.40 4.78
CA PRO A 73 44.88 69.17 4.03
C PRO A 73 44.28 67.92 4.69
N LEU A 74 44.31 67.85 6.03
CA LEU A 74 43.72 66.74 6.79
C LEU A 74 42.20 66.69 6.65
N LEU A 75 41.54 67.83 6.82
CA LEU A 75 40.08 67.93 6.70
C LEU A 75 39.65 67.63 5.27
N LEU A 76 40.39 68.11 4.26
CA LEU A 76 40.13 67.76 2.87
C LEU A 76 40.27 66.25 2.63
N LEU A 77 41.32 65.63 3.15
CA LEU A 77 41.53 64.18 3.07
C LEU A 77 40.42 63.40 3.78
N SER A 78 39.99 63.83 4.98
CA SER A 78 38.91 63.22 5.74
C SER A 78 37.55 63.36 5.04
N VAL A 79 37.24 64.52 4.44
CA VAL A 79 36.01 64.72 3.64
C VAL A 79 36.02 63.83 2.42
N LEU A 80 37.15 63.76 1.70
CA LEU A 80 37.29 62.91 0.52
C LEU A 80 37.18 61.43 0.89
N ALA A 81 37.82 61.01 1.97
CA ALA A 81 37.73 59.65 2.51
C ALA A 81 36.29 59.28 2.84
N TYR A 82 35.56 60.16 3.54
CA TYR A 82 34.15 59.95 3.88
C TYR A 82 33.24 59.89 2.64
N ALA A 83 33.42 60.79 1.68
CA ALA A 83 32.65 60.80 0.44
C ALA A 83 32.88 59.51 -0.37
N ILE A 84 34.15 59.11 -0.54
CA ILE A 84 34.53 57.92 -1.31
C ILE A 84 34.13 56.62 -0.58
N ALA A 85 34.20 56.59 0.75
CA ALA A 85 33.77 55.44 1.57
C ALA A 85 32.31 55.02 1.32
N ARG A 86 31.48 55.95 0.85
CA ARG A 86 30.07 55.70 0.53
C ARG A 86 29.84 55.31 -0.93
N THR A 87 30.87 55.22 -1.74
CA THR A 87 30.77 54.86 -3.16
C THR A 87 31.13 53.38 -3.40
N ARG A 88 31.03 52.92 -4.65
CA ARG A 88 31.45 51.55 -5.05
C ARG A 88 32.95 51.30 -4.83
N ILE A 89 33.76 52.36 -4.83
CA ILE A 89 35.21 52.28 -4.58
C ILE A 89 35.55 52.51 -3.10
N PHE A 90 34.68 52.07 -2.17
CA PHE A 90 34.84 52.28 -0.73
C PHE A 90 36.20 51.82 -0.18
N ARG A 91 36.86 50.83 -0.81
CA ARG A 91 38.21 50.38 -0.44
C ARG A 91 39.27 51.48 -0.58
N VAL A 92 39.12 52.36 -1.57
CA VAL A 92 39.95 53.59 -1.69
C VAL A 92 39.62 54.55 -0.55
N GLY A 93 38.33 54.71 -0.24
CA GLY A 93 37.89 55.48 0.93
C GLY A 93 38.49 54.95 2.23
N ALA A 94 38.52 53.63 2.42
CA ALA A 94 39.14 52.98 3.58
C ALA A 94 40.63 53.28 3.69
N PHE A 95 41.34 53.21 2.56
CA PHE A 95 42.76 53.53 2.52
C PHE A 95 43.01 54.99 2.90
N LEU A 96 42.23 55.93 2.34
CA LEU A 96 42.32 57.35 2.66
C LEU A 96 41.94 57.65 4.12
N THR A 97 40.96 56.93 4.69
CA THR A 97 40.58 57.06 6.10
C THR A 97 41.75 56.71 7.02
N VAL A 98 42.41 55.58 6.77
CA VAL A 98 43.55 55.11 7.57
C VAL A 98 44.77 56.01 7.35
N LEU A 99 45.03 56.43 6.12
CA LEU A 99 46.05 57.45 5.82
C LEU A 99 45.78 58.76 6.56
N GLY A 100 44.52 59.17 6.64
CA GLY A 100 44.08 60.33 7.40
C GLY A 100 44.39 60.19 8.89
N LEU A 101 44.15 59.03 9.49
CA LEU A 101 44.50 58.76 10.91
C LEU A 101 46.00 58.91 11.18
N PHE A 102 46.85 58.41 10.27
CA PHE A 102 48.30 58.62 10.37
C PHE A 102 48.68 60.08 10.17
N SER A 103 48.04 60.76 9.23
CA SER A 103 48.32 62.17 8.94
C SER A 103 47.98 63.06 10.13
N SER A 104 46.87 62.78 10.83
CA SER A 104 46.50 63.46 12.09
C SER A 104 47.56 63.31 13.17
N ALA A 105 48.22 62.15 13.22
CA ALA A 105 49.32 61.91 14.14
C ALA A 105 50.52 62.80 13.85
N TYR A 106 50.92 62.92 12.58
CA TYR A 106 52.03 63.78 12.18
C TYR A 106 51.75 65.25 12.46
N THR A 107 50.53 65.71 12.20
CA THR A 107 50.10 67.06 12.57
C THR A 107 50.22 67.30 14.07
N SER A 108 49.91 66.30 14.90
CA SER A 108 50.10 66.41 16.36
C SER A 108 51.57 66.47 16.78
N ILE A 109 52.48 65.80 16.07
CA ILE A 109 53.94 65.86 16.32
C ILE A 109 54.49 67.24 15.94
N ILE A 110 54.10 67.74 14.76
CA ILE A 110 54.59 69.01 14.22
C ILE A 110 54.10 70.21 15.05
N ILE A 111 52.87 70.15 15.57
CA ILE A 111 52.22 71.31 16.23
C ILE A 111 52.35 71.28 17.75
N ALA A 112 52.17 70.13 18.38
CA ALA A 112 52.11 70.02 19.83
C ALA A 112 53.45 69.61 20.46
N GLU A 113 54.54 69.63 19.68
CA GLU A 113 55.92 69.28 20.07
C GLU A 113 55.99 67.98 20.90
N ARG A 114 55.14 67.01 20.57
CA ARG A 114 55.06 65.75 21.30
C ARG A 114 56.28 64.88 20.99
N ASP A 115 56.64 64.01 21.94
CA ASP A 115 57.67 63.00 21.73
C ASP A 115 57.38 62.21 20.44
N VAL A 116 58.31 62.30 19.49
CA VAL A 116 58.21 61.69 18.17
C VAL A 116 58.09 60.17 18.29
N THR A 117 58.87 59.55 19.17
CA THR A 117 58.90 58.09 19.35
C THR A 117 57.57 57.60 19.91
N TYR A 118 57.07 58.22 20.98
CA TYR A 118 55.80 57.85 21.59
C TYR A 118 54.63 58.05 20.62
N SER A 119 54.61 59.17 19.90
CA SER A 119 53.53 59.49 18.95
C SER A 119 53.52 58.52 17.77
N LEU A 120 54.69 58.19 17.20
CA LEU A 120 54.78 57.19 16.14
C LEU A 120 54.27 55.82 16.61
N LEU A 121 54.69 55.37 17.80
CA LEU A 121 54.25 54.07 18.35
C LEU A 121 52.74 54.01 18.55
N VAL A 122 52.12 55.02 19.17
CA VAL A 122 50.68 55.01 19.47
C VAL A 122 49.86 55.09 18.19
N TYR A 123 50.13 56.08 17.34
CA TYR A 123 49.26 56.36 16.21
C TYR A 123 49.48 55.41 15.03
N ILE A 124 50.71 54.97 14.78
CA ILE A 124 50.96 53.98 13.72
C ILE A 124 50.35 52.63 14.13
N SER A 125 50.48 52.23 15.40
CA SER A 125 49.82 51.01 15.89
C SER A 125 48.30 51.10 15.78
N LEU A 126 47.71 52.24 16.14
CA LEU A 126 46.26 52.45 16.03
C LEU A 126 45.78 52.40 14.58
N GLY A 127 46.46 53.10 13.66
CA GLY A 127 46.09 53.08 12.26
C GLY A 127 46.34 51.73 11.58
N LEU A 128 47.36 50.97 12.00
CA LEU A 128 47.55 49.57 11.57
C LEU A 128 46.45 48.66 12.10
N ALA A 129 46.03 48.82 13.35
CA ALA A 129 44.93 48.06 13.93
C ALA A 129 43.62 48.33 13.17
N VAL A 130 43.26 49.60 12.97
CA VAL A 130 42.09 50.00 12.18
C VAL A 130 42.22 49.51 10.73
N GLY A 131 43.40 49.69 10.12
CA GLY A 131 43.70 49.24 8.77
C GLY A 131 43.57 47.73 8.58
N SER A 132 43.97 46.93 9.57
CA SER A 132 43.87 45.47 9.51
C SER A 132 42.42 44.96 9.38
N ALA A 133 41.46 45.73 9.90
CA ALA A 133 40.04 45.37 9.85
C ALA A 133 39.39 45.72 8.49
N VAL A 134 39.88 46.76 7.80
CA VAL A 134 39.18 47.33 6.63
C VAL A 134 40.00 47.33 5.33
N LEU A 135 41.30 47.04 5.38
CA LEU A 135 42.21 47.05 4.23
C LEU A 135 42.66 45.65 3.82
N SER A 136 43.14 45.55 2.58
CA SER A 136 43.87 44.36 2.11
C SER A 136 45.31 44.37 2.64
N GLY A 137 45.96 43.20 2.67
CA GLY A 137 47.38 43.10 3.03
C GLY A 137 48.28 44.01 2.18
N TRP A 138 48.01 44.09 0.88
CA TRP A 138 48.72 45.01 -0.03
C TRP A 138 48.53 46.49 0.30
N ALA A 139 47.32 46.88 0.70
CA ALA A 139 47.04 48.27 1.11
C ALA A 139 47.74 48.62 2.42
N ILE A 140 47.83 47.69 3.38
CA ILE A 140 48.59 47.87 4.62
C ILE A 140 50.10 47.99 4.32
N PHE A 141 50.62 47.14 3.43
CA PHE A 141 52.03 47.22 2.99
C PHE A 141 52.36 48.58 2.37
N LEU A 142 51.50 49.07 1.47
CA LEU A 142 51.64 50.37 0.83
C LEU A 142 51.59 51.50 1.88
N LEU A 143 50.66 51.44 2.83
CA LEU A 143 50.58 52.40 3.93
C LEU A 143 51.82 52.41 4.81
N LEU A 144 52.39 51.24 5.15
CA LEU A 144 53.65 51.15 5.89
C LEU A 144 54.78 51.86 5.14
N GLY A 145 54.88 51.66 3.82
CA GLY A 145 55.84 52.35 2.97
C GLY A 145 55.66 53.88 2.95
N ILE A 146 54.42 54.35 2.80
CA ILE A 146 54.10 55.80 2.85
C ILE A 146 54.45 56.38 4.22
N ASN A 147 54.10 55.70 5.31
CA ASN A 147 54.40 56.16 6.66
C ASN A 147 55.92 56.22 6.89
N ALA A 148 56.66 55.17 6.52
CA ALA A 148 58.12 55.14 6.65
C ALA A 148 58.76 56.30 5.85
N GLY A 149 58.30 56.53 4.62
CA GLY A 149 58.77 57.65 3.79
C GLY A 149 58.46 59.02 4.42
N PHE A 150 57.25 59.21 4.95
CA PHE A 150 56.88 60.47 5.60
C PHE A 150 57.66 60.70 6.89
N VAL A 151 57.92 59.67 7.68
CA VAL A 151 58.75 59.78 8.89
C VAL A 151 60.19 60.16 8.53
N LEU A 152 60.78 59.50 7.53
CA LEU A 152 62.19 59.71 7.17
C LEU A 152 62.45 61.03 6.45
N PHE A 153 61.50 61.51 5.63
CA PHE A 153 61.71 62.68 4.78
C PHE A 153 60.73 63.82 5.06
N GLY A 154 59.48 63.50 5.39
CA GLY A 154 58.43 64.49 5.66
C GLY A 154 58.65 65.23 6.98
N LEU A 155 58.82 64.51 8.09
CA LEU A 155 59.04 65.14 9.41
C LEU A 155 60.27 66.08 9.42
N PRO A 156 61.45 65.70 8.90
CA PRO A 156 62.58 66.62 8.79
C PRO A 156 62.33 67.84 7.92
N ALA A 157 61.55 67.71 6.84
CA ALA A 157 61.20 68.84 5.98
C ALA A 157 60.35 69.90 6.71
N PHE A 158 59.65 69.52 7.77
CA PHE A 158 58.93 70.42 8.68
C PHE A 158 59.76 70.87 9.89
N GLY A 159 61.07 70.59 9.91
CA GLY A 159 61.98 71.00 10.99
C GLY A 159 61.94 70.10 12.23
N VAL A 160 61.26 68.95 12.18
CA VAL A 160 61.21 67.99 13.28
C VAL A 160 62.48 67.12 13.25
N SER A 161 63.27 67.17 14.32
CA SER A 161 64.45 66.31 14.46
C SER A 161 64.04 64.87 14.77
N LEU A 162 64.68 63.92 14.07
CA LEU A 162 64.41 62.49 14.28
C LEU A 162 65.22 61.97 15.48
N PRO A 163 64.63 61.11 16.32
CA PRO A 163 65.35 60.50 17.43
C PRO A 163 66.49 59.61 16.93
N SER A 164 67.60 59.56 17.67
CA SER A 164 68.78 58.74 17.33
C SER A 164 68.47 57.24 17.29
N ASN A 165 67.45 56.78 18.02
CA ASN A 165 66.94 55.41 18.00
C ASN A 165 65.63 55.26 17.21
N LEU A 166 65.54 55.86 16.03
CA LEU A 166 64.36 55.73 15.14
C LEU A 166 64.05 54.25 14.81
N GLY A 167 65.10 53.42 14.69
CA GLY A 167 64.97 51.98 14.47
C GLY A 167 64.18 51.27 15.59
N GLY A 168 64.36 51.68 16.84
CA GLY A 168 63.60 51.18 17.98
C GLY A 168 62.11 51.51 17.94
N ALA A 169 61.72 52.60 17.28
CA ALA A 169 60.32 52.98 17.09
C ALA A 169 59.67 52.30 15.87
N LEU A 170 60.38 52.29 14.73
CA LEU A 170 59.85 51.79 13.44
C LEU A 170 59.93 50.27 13.31
N GLY A 171 60.93 49.63 13.93
CA GLY A 171 61.12 48.18 13.86
C GLY A 171 59.90 47.39 14.38
N PRO A 172 59.42 47.63 15.62
CA PRO A 172 58.23 46.98 16.15
C PRO A 172 56.97 47.21 15.30
N LEU A 173 56.79 48.42 14.76
CA LEU A 173 55.65 48.77 13.91
C LEU A 173 55.67 48.05 12.56
N THR A 174 56.85 47.90 11.97
CA THR A 174 57.04 47.16 10.72
C THR A 174 56.75 45.68 10.93
N ASN A 175 57.25 45.10 12.03
CA ASN A 175 56.96 43.72 12.41
C ASN A 175 55.47 43.50 12.68
N LEU A 176 54.81 44.42 13.40
CA LEU A 176 53.37 44.40 13.63
C LEU A 176 52.59 44.48 12.30
N GLY A 177 53.02 45.35 11.39
CA GLY A 177 52.45 45.49 10.06
C GLY A 177 52.51 44.20 9.24
N PHE A 178 53.69 43.56 9.17
CA PHE A 178 53.86 42.27 8.50
C PHE A 178 53.03 41.16 9.17
N LEU A 179 52.98 41.11 10.50
CA LEU A 179 52.15 40.15 11.24
C LEU A 179 50.67 40.30 10.88
N LEU A 180 50.16 41.55 10.85
CA LEU A 180 48.77 41.82 10.48
C LEU A 180 48.46 41.44 9.03
N ILE A 181 49.40 41.61 8.10
CA ILE A 181 49.25 41.15 6.71
C ILE A 181 49.11 39.63 6.64
N ILE A 182 49.98 38.90 7.36
CA ILE A 182 49.95 37.43 7.42
C ILE A 182 48.64 36.96 8.07
N LEU A 183 48.24 37.56 9.19
CA LEU A 183 46.99 37.24 9.87
C LEU A 183 45.77 37.50 8.98
N ASN A 184 45.74 38.61 8.23
CA ASN A 184 44.65 38.91 7.28
C ASN A 184 44.59 37.89 6.15
N TYR A 185 45.76 37.46 5.62
CA TYR A 185 45.83 36.39 4.62
C TYR A 185 45.25 35.07 5.15
N PHE A 186 45.74 34.59 6.30
CA PHE A 186 45.26 33.34 6.90
C PHE A 186 43.78 33.40 7.25
N ARG A 187 43.31 34.52 7.81
CA ARG A 187 41.90 34.71 8.14
C ARG A 187 41.02 34.58 6.90
N ARG A 188 41.39 35.22 5.78
CA ARG A 188 40.63 35.15 4.52
C ARG A 188 40.62 33.74 3.95
N GLU A 189 41.75 33.03 4.02
CA GLU A 189 41.84 31.66 3.52
C GLU A 189 40.95 30.70 4.34
N ILE A 190 40.94 30.83 5.67
CA ILE A 190 40.06 30.05 6.56
C ILE A 190 38.58 30.38 6.32
N GLU A 191 38.22 31.66 6.17
CA GLU A 191 36.84 32.07 5.85
C GLU A 191 36.39 31.47 4.51
N LYS A 192 37.27 31.44 3.52
CA LYS A 192 37.00 30.81 2.22
C LYS A 192 36.80 29.30 2.33
N GLN A 193 37.65 28.61 3.07
CA GLN A 193 37.50 27.16 3.32
C GLN A 193 36.18 26.84 4.03
N ARG A 194 35.84 27.59 5.08
CA ARG A 194 34.55 27.42 5.79
C ARG A 194 33.34 27.64 4.89
N LEU A 195 33.40 28.62 4.00
CA LEU A 195 32.33 28.86 3.03
C LEU A 195 32.18 27.67 2.08
N GLN A 196 33.28 27.09 1.59
CA GLN A 196 33.24 25.91 0.73
C GLN A 196 32.69 24.67 1.45
N GLU A 197 33.13 24.41 2.69
CA GLU A 197 32.59 23.32 3.52
C GLU A 197 31.09 23.51 3.79
N LEU A 198 30.65 24.74 4.06
CA LEU A 198 29.25 25.06 4.27
C LEU A 198 28.42 24.85 2.99
N GLU A 199 28.91 25.28 1.84
CA GLU A 199 28.28 25.04 0.55
C GLU A 199 28.19 23.54 0.23
N GLN A 200 29.24 22.78 0.52
CA GLN A 200 29.25 21.33 0.32
C GLN A 200 28.25 20.64 1.25
N THR A 201 28.26 20.95 2.54
CA THR A 201 27.32 20.40 3.52
C THR A 201 25.88 20.72 3.13
N ASN A 202 25.62 21.95 2.66
CA ASN A 202 24.29 22.34 2.22
C ASN A 202 23.84 21.56 0.98
N ARG A 203 24.74 21.34 0.00
CA ARG A 203 24.45 20.47 -1.15
C ARG A 203 24.18 19.02 -0.73
N GLU A 204 24.98 18.48 0.19
CA GLU A 204 24.77 17.12 0.70
C GLU A 204 23.43 17.00 1.45
N LEU A 205 23.06 17.99 2.27
CA LEU A 205 21.77 18.05 2.94
C LEU A 205 20.60 18.08 1.96
N ILE A 206 20.70 18.87 0.89
CA ILE A 206 19.68 18.91 -0.17
C ILE A 206 19.54 17.54 -0.82
N ASN A 207 20.65 16.91 -1.23
CA ASN A 207 20.62 15.58 -1.85
C ASN A 207 20.03 14.51 -0.92
N ILE A 208 20.38 14.54 0.38
CA ILE A 208 19.82 13.64 1.39
C ILE A 208 18.32 13.89 1.55
N ARG A 209 17.89 15.16 1.64
CA ARG A 209 16.47 15.54 1.74
C ARG A 209 15.68 15.01 0.56
N ASP A 210 16.14 15.27 -0.66
CA ASP A 210 15.46 14.86 -1.89
C ASP A 210 15.39 13.32 -2.00
N SER A 211 16.48 12.61 -1.65
CA SER A 211 16.47 11.15 -1.64
C SER A 211 15.52 10.58 -0.56
N LEU A 212 15.41 11.23 0.59
CA LEU A 212 14.52 10.82 1.66
C LEU A 212 13.05 11.04 1.27
N GLU A 213 12.74 12.19 0.67
CA GLU A 213 11.41 12.50 0.11
C GLU A 213 10.98 11.42 -0.88
N GLN A 214 11.85 11.08 -1.85
CA GLN A 214 11.56 10.01 -2.82
C GLN A 214 11.30 8.66 -2.14
N ARG A 215 12.15 8.26 -1.17
CA ARG A 215 11.97 6.98 -0.46
C ARG A 215 10.68 6.94 0.37
N VAL A 216 10.28 8.08 0.93
CA VAL A 216 9.02 8.19 1.69
C VAL A 216 7.84 8.05 0.74
N GLU A 217 7.86 8.72 -0.41
CA GLU A 217 6.81 8.57 -1.44
C GLU A 217 6.69 7.13 -1.93
N GLU A 218 7.81 6.49 -2.29
CA GLU A 218 7.85 5.10 -2.74
C GLU A 218 7.31 4.13 -1.67
N ARG A 219 7.76 4.27 -0.42
CA ARG A 219 7.27 3.42 0.69
C ARG A 219 5.80 3.66 1.00
N THR A 220 5.34 4.90 0.95
CA THR A 220 3.94 5.24 1.22
C THR A 220 3.04 4.64 0.16
N ALA A 221 3.44 4.72 -1.12
CA ALA A 221 2.72 4.09 -2.22
C ALA A 221 2.67 2.55 -2.08
N GLU A 222 3.78 1.91 -1.73
CA GLU A 222 3.85 0.46 -1.50
C GLU A 222 3.01 0.02 -0.29
N LEU A 223 3.08 0.77 0.82
CA LEU A 223 2.28 0.52 2.01
C LEU A 223 0.78 0.65 1.72
N ASN A 224 0.37 1.68 0.99
CA ASN A 224 -1.03 1.83 0.58
C ASN A 224 -1.47 0.66 -0.29
N ARG A 225 -0.67 0.25 -1.29
CA ARG A 225 -0.96 -0.93 -2.12
C ARG A 225 -1.14 -2.20 -1.28
N ARG A 226 -0.24 -2.48 -0.34
CA ARG A 226 -0.34 -3.64 0.55
C ARG A 226 -1.54 -3.55 1.48
N SER A 227 -1.83 -2.36 2.01
CA SER A 227 -2.99 -2.13 2.88
C SER A 227 -4.29 -2.41 2.12
N THR A 228 -4.46 -1.83 0.94
CA THR A 228 -5.62 -2.08 0.07
C THR A 228 -5.76 -3.56 -0.27
N GLN A 229 -4.66 -4.23 -0.61
CA GLN A 229 -4.67 -5.67 -0.90
C GLN A 229 -5.08 -6.50 0.31
N LEU A 230 -4.58 -6.17 1.50
CA LEU A 230 -4.94 -6.85 2.75
C LEU A 230 -6.39 -6.59 3.14
N GLU A 231 -6.91 -5.38 2.93
CA GLU A 231 -8.30 -5.05 3.19
C GLU A 231 -9.26 -5.84 2.29
N ALA A 232 -8.99 -5.86 0.98
CA ALA A 232 -9.76 -6.65 0.02
C ALA A 232 -9.71 -8.16 0.34
N SER A 233 -8.52 -8.67 0.66
CA SER A 233 -8.33 -10.08 1.04
C SER A 233 -9.05 -10.43 2.34
N THR A 234 -9.04 -9.53 3.33
CA THR A 234 -9.70 -9.75 4.63
C THR A 234 -11.22 -9.69 4.49
N LEU A 235 -11.74 -8.79 3.66
CA LEU A 235 -13.17 -8.70 3.35
C LEU A 235 -13.65 -10.03 2.76
N VAL A 236 -12.97 -10.51 1.71
CA VAL A 236 -13.33 -11.74 1.03
C VAL A 236 -13.11 -12.97 1.91
N ALA A 237 -12.02 -13.03 2.67
CA ALA A 237 -11.75 -14.16 3.56
C ALA A 237 -12.78 -14.26 4.70
N ARG A 238 -13.26 -13.14 5.26
CA ARG A 238 -14.32 -13.16 6.27
C ARG A 238 -15.66 -13.58 5.68
N SER A 239 -16.03 -13.06 4.51
CA SER A 239 -17.28 -13.44 3.84
C SER A 239 -17.27 -14.89 3.37
N ALA A 240 -16.13 -15.41 2.88
CA ALA A 240 -15.98 -16.80 2.46
C ALA A 240 -15.93 -17.79 3.65
N ALA A 241 -15.42 -17.37 4.81
CA ALA A 241 -15.28 -18.25 5.98
C ALA A 241 -16.60 -18.49 6.74
N MET A 242 -17.62 -17.66 6.54
CA MET A 242 -18.87 -17.73 7.32
C MET A 242 -20.05 -18.34 6.58
N VAL A 243 -19.98 -18.48 5.26
CA VAL A 243 -21.18 -18.70 4.46
C VAL A 243 -21.27 -20.14 3.92
N HIS A 244 -22.42 -20.78 4.17
CA HIS A 244 -22.72 -22.14 3.68
C HIS A 244 -23.47 -22.14 2.34
N ASN A 245 -23.91 -20.98 1.82
CA ASN A 245 -24.65 -20.88 0.57
C ASN A 245 -24.24 -19.65 -0.30
N LEU A 246 -24.34 -19.75 -1.62
CA LEU A 246 -23.91 -18.68 -2.53
C LEU A 246 -24.67 -17.35 -2.32
N ASN A 247 -25.97 -17.39 -2.04
CA ASN A 247 -26.82 -16.20 -1.95
C ASN A 247 -26.42 -15.28 -0.78
N GLU A 248 -26.16 -15.85 0.39
CA GLU A 248 -25.74 -15.13 1.59
C GLU A 248 -24.36 -14.51 1.40
N LEU A 249 -23.48 -15.15 0.63
CA LEU A 249 -22.17 -14.60 0.29
C LEU A 249 -22.33 -13.33 -0.56
N LEU A 250 -23.15 -13.42 -1.61
CA LEU A 250 -23.40 -12.31 -2.52
C LEU A 250 -24.06 -11.12 -1.79
N GLU A 251 -25.07 -11.39 -0.96
CA GLU A 251 -25.77 -10.36 -0.16
C GLU A 251 -24.81 -9.65 0.81
N ASN A 252 -24.02 -10.41 1.58
CA ASN A 252 -23.04 -9.84 2.49
C ASN A 252 -21.97 -9.00 1.77
N VAL A 253 -21.51 -9.44 0.60
CA VAL A 253 -20.50 -8.71 -0.18
C VAL A 253 -21.05 -7.37 -0.64
N VAL A 254 -22.24 -7.33 -1.25
CA VAL A 254 -22.80 -6.06 -1.75
C VAL A 254 -23.12 -5.08 -0.61
N GLU A 255 -23.60 -5.57 0.54
CA GLU A 255 -23.86 -4.74 1.71
C GLU A 255 -22.56 -4.16 2.30
N GLN A 256 -21.52 -4.98 2.48
CA GLN A 256 -20.24 -4.50 3.00
C GLN A 256 -19.57 -3.46 2.09
N ILE A 257 -19.63 -3.64 0.76
CA ILE A 257 -19.06 -2.67 -0.18
C ILE A 257 -19.84 -1.36 -0.11
N SER A 258 -21.17 -1.44 -0.08
CA SER A 258 -22.04 -0.26 0.00
C SER A 258 -21.79 0.53 1.29
N GLU A 259 -21.78 -0.14 2.45
CA GLU A 259 -21.63 0.50 3.77
C GLU A 259 -20.22 1.05 4.00
N ARG A 260 -19.18 0.29 3.66
CA ARG A 260 -17.79 0.66 3.99
C ARG A 260 -17.25 1.77 3.09
N PHE A 261 -17.67 1.81 1.83
CA PHE A 261 -17.20 2.80 0.85
C PHE A 261 -18.23 3.91 0.59
N GLY A 262 -19.44 3.82 1.17
CA GLY A 262 -20.47 4.86 1.06
C GLY A 262 -21.09 4.96 -0.34
N TYR A 263 -21.05 3.89 -1.15
CA TYR A 263 -21.65 3.89 -2.47
C TYR A 263 -23.17 3.75 -2.39
N TYR A 264 -23.85 4.47 -3.29
CA TYR A 264 -25.31 4.53 -3.39
C TYR A 264 -25.96 3.18 -3.66
N HIS A 265 -25.37 2.43 -4.59
CA HIS A 265 -25.87 1.12 -4.96
C HIS A 265 -24.71 0.23 -5.41
N VAL A 266 -24.72 -1.00 -4.91
CA VAL A 266 -23.83 -2.07 -5.32
C VAL A 266 -24.67 -3.28 -5.69
N SER A 267 -24.34 -3.94 -6.79
CA SER A 267 -25.00 -5.17 -7.19
C SER A 267 -24.05 -6.17 -7.83
N ILE A 268 -24.40 -7.45 -7.74
CA ILE A 268 -23.69 -8.53 -8.43
C ILE A 268 -24.64 -9.21 -9.38
N PHE A 269 -24.19 -9.32 -10.64
CA PHE A 269 -24.84 -10.10 -11.66
C PHE A 269 -24.04 -11.37 -11.94
N LEU A 270 -24.69 -12.50 -12.15
CA LEU A 270 -24.06 -13.74 -12.58
C LEU A 270 -24.46 -14.10 -14.01
N THR A 271 -23.55 -14.73 -14.76
CA THR A 271 -23.84 -15.18 -16.13
C THR A 271 -24.87 -16.29 -16.16
N ASP A 272 -25.84 -16.19 -17.06
CA ASP A 272 -26.78 -17.28 -17.32
C ASP A 272 -26.09 -18.45 -18.07
N PRO A 273 -26.65 -19.68 -18.02
CA PRO A 273 -26.07 -20.84 -18.72
C PRO A 273 -25.97 -20.70 -20.24
N SER A 274 -26.71 -19.75 -20.85
CA SER A 274 -26.62 -19.49 -22.29
C SER A 274 -25.59 -18.42 -22.66
N GLU A 275 -24.91 -17.82 -21.67
CA GLU A 275 -23.94 -16.73 -21.82
C GLU A 275 -24.46 -15.54 -22.66
N ARG A 276 -25.78 -15.30 -22.62
CA ARG A 276 -26.43 -14.19 -23.31
C ARG A 276 -26.82 -13.08 -22.36
N PHE A 277 -27.04 -13.41 -21.09
CA PHE A 277 -27.50 -12.47 -20.09
C PHE A 277 -26.65 -12.57 -18.82
N VAL A 278 -26.52 -11.45 -18.14
CA VAL A 278 -26.11 -11.39 -16.74
C VAL A 278 -27.35 -11.11 -15.90
N VAL A 279 -27.65 -12.00 -14.96
CA VAL A 279 -28.84 -11.98 -14.11
C VAL A 279 -28.47 -11.37 -12.77
N LEU A 280 -29.28 -10.43 -12.29
CA LEU A 280 -29.07 -9.80 -10.99
C LEU A 280 -29.33 -10.82 -9.87
N GLU A 281 -28.32 -11.07 -9.04
CA GLU A 281 -28.39 -12.08 -7.95
C GLU A 281 -28.28 -11.43 -6.56
N ALA A 282 -27.64 -10.26 -6.44
CA ALA A 282 -27.59 -9.51 -5.19
C ALA A 282 -27.54 -8.00 -5.41
N ALA A 283 -28.11 -7.24 -4.47
CA ALA A 283 -28.19 -5.79 -4.52
C ALA A 283 -28.25 -5.17 -3.11
N SER A 284 -27.50 -4.09 -2.87
CA SER A 284 -27.44 -3.41 -1.57
C SER A 284 -28.61 -2.43 -1.32
N SER A 285 -28.97 -1.64 -2.34
CA SER A 285 -29.98 -0.57 -2.21
C SER A 285 -31.42 -1.09 -2.31
N GLU A 286 -32.39 -0.38 -1.74
CA GLU A 286 -33.82 -0.76 -1.84
C GLU A 286 -34.31 -0.78 -3.30
N GLY A 287 -33.81 0.14 -4.14
CA GLY A 287 -34.06 0.13 -5.58
C GLY A 287 -33.55 -1.14 -6.24
N GLY A 288 -32.32 -1.55 -5.92
CA GLY A 288 -31.74 -2.79 -6.39
C GLY A 288 -32.47 -4.04 -5.87
N LYS A 289 -32.89 -4.06 -4.59
CA LYS A 289 -33.68 -5.17 -4.01
C LYS A 289 -35.04 -5.32 -4.71
N LYS A 290 -35.64 -4.23 -5.22
CA LYS A 290 -36.84 -4.31 -6.09
C LYS A 290 -36.53 -4.92 -7.45
N LEU A 291 -35.40 -4.58 -8.08
CA LEU A 291 -34.97 -5.17 -9.35
C LEU A 291 -34.69 -6.68 -9.20
N LEU A 292 -34.06 -7.07 -8.09
CA LEU A 292 -33.78 -8.47 -7.76
C LEU A 292 -35.08 -9.30 -7.67
N ARG A 293 -36.09 -8.81 -6.93
CA ARG A 293 -37.41 -9.46 -6.83
C ARG A 293 -38.12 -9.63 -8.18
N ARG A 294 -37.82 -8.78 -9.16
CA ARG A 294 -38.36 -8.84 -10.53
C ARG A 294 -37.56 -9.76 -11.46
N GLY A 295 -36.43 -10.30 -11.01
CA GLY A 295 -35.52 -11.10 -11.83
C GLY A 295 -34.89 -10.30 -12.96
N TYR A 296 -34.45 -9.07 -12.67
CA TYR A 296 -33.81 -8.21 -13.67
C TYR A 296 -32.58 -8.89 -14.29
N LYS A 297 -32.44 -8.76 -15.61
CA LYS A 297 -31.32 -9.29 -16.38
C LYS A 297 -30.88 -8.27 -17.42
N ALA A 298 -29.58 -8.15 -17.60
CA ALA A 298 -28.97 -7.34 -18.65
C ALA A 298 -28.43 -8.24 -19.76
N GLU A 299 -28.65 -7.86 -21.02
CA GLU A 299 -28.09 -8.56 -22.16
C GLU A 299 -26.58 -8.29 -22.27
N ILE A 300 -25.80 -9.33 -22.53
CA ILE A 300 -24.36 -9.19 -22.79
C ILE A 300 -24.20 -8.62 -24.20
N GLY A 301 -23.75 -7.37 -24.31
CA GLY A 301 -23.68 -6.70 -25.59
C GLY A 301 -23.10 -5.29 -25.50
N ARG A 302 -23.33 -4.49 -26.55
CA ARG A 302 -22.78 -3.13 -26.65
C ARG A 302 -23.62 -2.06 -25.94
N GLN A 303 -24.81 -2.42 -25.45
CA GLN A 303 -25.75 -1.52 -24.79
C GLN A 303 -25.73 -1.74 -23.28
N GLY A 304 -25.87 -0.67 -22.50
CA GLY A 304 -25.80 -0.71 -21.04
C GLY A 304 -24.36 -0.80 -20.52
N ILE A 305 -24.14 -0.41 -19.27
CA ILE A 305 -22.80 -0.36 -18.68
C ILE A 305 -22.38 -1.77 -18.21
N VAL A 306 -23.25 -2.45 -17.46
CA VAL A 306 -23.08 -3.83 -17.00
C VAL A 306 -22.91 -4.81 -18.17
N GLY A 307 -23.81 -4.77 -19.16
CA GLY A 307 -23.76 -5.63 -20.34
C GLY A 307 -22.49 -5.42 -21.18
N TYR A 308 -22.03 -4.18 -21.30
CA TYR A 308 -20.80 -3.83 -22.01
C TYR A 308 -19.54 -4.34 -21.29
N ALA A 309 -19.48 -4.23 -19.96
CA ALA A 309 -18.38 -4.77 -19.17
C ALA A 309 -18.27 -6.30 -19.31
N ALA A 310 -19.41 -6.99 -19.29
CA ALA A 310 -19.48 -8.42 -19.59
C ALA A 310 -19.00 -8.75 -21.01
N TYR A 311 -19.46 -8.01 -22.02
CA TYR A 311 -19.11 -8.25 -23.43
C TYR A 311 -17.63 -8.02 -23.73
N GLN A 312 -17.04 -6.93 -23.21
CA GLN A 312 -15.61 -6.63 -23.42
C GLN A 312 -14.69 -7.38 -22.47
N GLN A 313 -15.22 -7.98 -21.39
CA GLN A 313 -14.45 -8.54 -20.29
C GLN A 313 -13.40 -7.56 -19.74
N ARG A 314 -13.77 -6.27 -19.70
CA ARG A 314 -12.94 -5.19 -19.17
C ARG A 314 -13.79 -4.24 -18.33
N PRO A 315 -13.19 -3.59 -17.31
CA PRO A 315 -13.85 -2.55 -16.54
C PRO A 315 -14.43 -1.46 -17.44
N ARG A 316 -15.68 -1.09 -17.18
CA ARG A 316 -16.33 0.05 -17.79
C ARG A 316 -16.61 1.09 -16.72
N ILE A 317 -15.91 2.22 -16.80
CA ILE A 317 -16.06 3.34 -15.87
C ILE A 317 -16.75 4.48 -16.60
N VAL A 318 -17.88 4.93 -16.07
CA VAL A 318 -18.66 6.06 -16.57
C VAL A 318 -18.74 7.12 -15.48
N GLN A 319 -17.97 8.19 -15.64
CA GLN A 319 -17.90 9.28 -14.65
C GLN A 319 -19.12 10.19 -14.67
N ASP A 320 -19.89 10.19 -15.76
CA ASP A 320 -21.13 10.95 -15.89
C ASP A 320 -22.11 10.24 -16.85
N VAL A 321 -23.09 9.55 -16.28
CA VAL A 321 -24.08 8.77 -17.06
C VAL A 321 -24.96 9.64 -17.96
N SER A 322 -25.08 10.95 -17.67
CA SER A 322 -25.87 11.88 -18.51
C SER A 322 -25.23 12.15 -19.88
N THR A 323 -23.93 11.87 -20.00
CA THR A 323 -23.16 12.04 -21.24
C THR A 323 -22.92 10.73 -21.98
N GLU A 324 -23.27 9.60 -21.38
CA GLU A 324 -22.96 8.27 -21.92
C GLU A 324 -24.10 7.76 -22.80
N SER A 325 -23.83 7.65 -24.11
CA SER A 325 -24.81 7.24 -25.12
C SER A 325 -25.35 5.82 -24.94
N THR A 326 -24.57 4.94 -24.30
CA THR A 326 -24.97 3.54 -24.07
C THR A 326 -25.67 3.32 -22.73
N TYR A 327 -25.85 4.37 -21.92
CA TYR A 327 -26.47 4.28 -20.60
C TYR A 327 -27.95 3.87 -20.70
N ILE A 328 -28.39 2.97 -19.83
CA ILE A 328 -29.78 2.54 -19.71
C ILE A 328 -30.30 3.11 -18.39
N TYR A 329 -31.26 4.04 -18.46
CA TYR A 329 -31.88 4.59 -17.26
C TYR A 329 -32.78 3.56 -16.57
N ILE A 330 -32.54 3.33 -15.29
CA ILE A 330 -33.32 2.42 -14.45
C ILE A 330 -34.16 3.24 -13.45
N PRO A 331 -35.50 3.25 -13.56
CA PRO A 331 -36.35 4.07 -12.70
C PRO A 331 -36.21 3.80 -11.20
N GLU A 332 -35.85 2.58 -10.81
CA GLU A 332 -35.61 2.18 -9.43
C GLU A 332 -34.30 2.75 -8.85
N LEU A 333 -33.40 3.25 -9.69
CA LEU A 333 -32.10 3.84 -9.34
C LEU A 333 -31.97 5.25 -9.97
N PRO A 334 -32.83 6.21 -9.58
CA PRO A 334 -32.93 7.50 -10.27
C PRO A 334 -31.75 8.44 -10.01
N GLU A 335 -31.02 8.24 -8.90
CA GLU A 335 -29.95 9.14 -8.47
C GLU A 335 -28.57 8.76 -9.02
N THR A 336 -28.48 7.72 -9.86
CA THR A 336 -27.21 7.32 -10.48
C THR A 336 -26.66 8.44 -11.36
N ARG A 337 -25.50 8.97 -10.99
CA ARG A 337 -24.76 10.01 -11.73
C ARG A 337 -23.45 9.49 -12.32
N SER A 338 -22.81 8.53 -11.66
CA SER A 338 -21.67 7.78 -12.20
C SER A 338 -21.83 6.29 -11.90
N GLU A 339 -21.23 5.44 -12.73
CA GLU A 339 -21.35 3.99 -12.66
C GLU A 339 -20.03 3.31 -13.06
N ILE A 340 -19.66 2.26 -12.33
CA ILE A 340 -18.55 1.38 -12.67
C ILE A 340 -19.02 -0.07 -12.68
N ALA A 341 -18.79 -0.74 -13.81
CA ALA A 341 -19.05 -2.16 -13.98
C ALA A 341 -17.72 -2.91 -14.13
N LEU A 342 -17.49 -3.86 -13.23
CA LEU A 342 -16.28 -4.65 -13.10
C LEU A 342 -16.58 -6.12 -13.43
N PRO A 343 -15.98 -6.70 -14.48
CA PRO A 343 -16.22 -8.09 -14.81
C PRO A 343 -15.62 -9.01 -13.75
N LEU A 344 -16.37 -10.02 -13.33
CA LEU A 344 -15.94 -11.09 -12.43
C LEU A 344 -15.42 -12.24 -13.29
N ILE A 345 -14.10 -12.42 -13.31
CA ILE A 345 -13.44 -13.39 -14.20
C ILE A 345 -12.59 -14.35 -13.38
N VAL A 346 -12.78 -15.65 -13.61
CA VAL A 346 -11.95 -16.71 -13.01
C VAL A 346 -11.44 -17.61 -14.12
N ARG A 347 -10.11 -17.82 -14.19
CA ARG A 347 -9.46 -18.68 -15.22
C ARG A 347 -9.94 -18.37 -16.65
N ASN A 348 -10.00 -17.08 -16.99
CA ASN A 348 -10.46 -16.56 -18.29
C ASN A 348 -11.96 -16.78 -18.61
N ASN A 349 -12.75 -17.25 -17.65
CA ASN A 349 -14.20 -17.38 -17.81
C ASN A 349 -14.90 -16.24 -17.07
N LEU A 350 -15.78 -15.53 -17.77
CA LEU A 350 -16.67 -14.55 -17.16
C LEU A 350 -17.73 -15.31 -16.35
N ILE A 351 -17.78 -15.06 -15.04
CA ILE A 351 -18.80 -15.64 -14.16
C ILE A 351 -19.88 -14.62 -13.77
N GLY A 352 -19.61 -13.33 -13.98
CA GLY A 352 -20.53 -12.27 -13.59
C GLY A 352 -19.98 -10.86 -13.77
N VAL A 353 -20.67 -9.88 -13.21
CA VAL A 353 -20.27 -8.46 -13.17
C VAL A 353 -20.63 -7.89 -11.81
N LEU A 354 -19.68 -7.21 -11.18
CA LEU A 354 -19.90 -6.34 -10.02
C LEU A 354 -20.19 -4.93 -10.53
N ASP A 355 -21.36 -4.41 -10.21
CA ASP A 355 -21.80 -3.08 -10.59
C ASP A 355 -21.87 -2.17 -9.36
N ILE A 356 -21.35 -0.96 -9.48
CA ILE A 356 -21.30 0.04 -8.40
C ILE A 356 -21.70 1.40 -8.97
N GLN A 357 -22.64 2.05 -8.29
CA GLN A 357 -23.23 3.31 -8.72
C GLN A 357 -23.08 4.37 -7.63
N SER A 358 -22.92 5.62 -8.04
CA SER A 358 -22.77 6.79 -7.16
C SER A 358 -23.72 7.92 -7.53
N GLU A 359 -24.18 8.66 -6.51
CA GLU A 359 -24.97 9.89 -6.65
C GLU A 359 -24.13 11.10 -7.10
N GLU A 360 -22.80 10.96 -7.14
CA GLU A 360 -21.88 12.02 -7.54
C GLU A 360 -21.38 11.84 -8.97
N ARG A 361 -21.25 12.94 -9.71
CA ARG A 361 -20.47 12.94 -10.97
C ARG A 361 -18.99 12.88 -10.62
N ASN A 362 -18.21 12.16 -11.42
CA ASN A 362 -16.80 11.87 -11.14
C ASN A 362 -16.58 11.16 -9.78
N GLY A 363 -17.51 10.31 -9.37
CA GLY A 363 -17.49 9.63 -8.07
C GLY A 363 -16.39 8.58 -7.91
N PHE A 364 -15.73 8.16 -9.01
CA PHE A 364 -14.71 7.11 -8.98
C PHE A 364 -13.33 7.67 -9.26
N LYS A 365 -12.47 7.76 -8.24
CA LYS A 365 -11.07 8.18 -8.42
C LYS A 365 -10.22 7.01 -8.89
N PHE A 366 -9.02 7.30 -9.40
CA PHE A 366 -8.12 6.27 -9.91
C PHE A 366 -7.76 5.21 -8.85
N ASP A 367 -7.52 5.65 -7.61
CA ASP A 367 -7.21 4.76 -6.49
C ASP A 367 -8.42 3.88 -6.10
N ASP A 368 -9.63 4.41 -6.21
CA ASP A 368 -10.87 3.66 -5.96
C ASP A 368 -11.08 2.57 -7.01
N ILE A 369 -10.85 2.89 -8.29
CA ILE A 369 -10.99 1.93 -9.41
C ILE A 369 -10.05 0.74 -9.20
N TYR A 370 -8.79 0.99 -8.83
CA TYR A 370 -7.82 -0.07 -8.59
C TYR A 370 -8.22 -0.94 -7.38
N THR A 371 -8.69 -0.30 -6.30
CA THR A 371 -9.19 -0.99 -5.10
C THR A 371 -10.38 -1.89 -5.44
N LEU A 372 -11.39 -1.34 -6.10
CA LEU A 372 -12.60 -2.04 -6.49
C LEU A 372 -12.33 -3.19 -7.47
N GLN A 373 -11.41 -3.02 -8.42
CA GLN A 373 -10.99 -4.10 -9.32
C GLN A 373 -10.39 -5.28 -8.54
N ASN A 374 -9.47 -5.01 -7.62
CA ASN A 374 -8.87 -6.08 -6.81
C ASN A 374 -9.94 -6.79 -5.96
N MET A 375 -10.91 -6.06 -5.44
CA MET A 375 -12.04 -6.64 -4.72
C MET A 375 -12.88 -7.53 -5.65
N ALA A 376 -13.20 -7.06 -6.85
CA ALA A 376 -13.93 -7.82 -7.87
C ALA A 376 -13.22 -9.14 -8.19
N ASP A 377 -11.89 -9.13 -8.37
CA ASP A 377 -11.10 -10.33 -8.63
C ASP A 377 -11.19 -11.36 -7.47
N GLN A 378 -11.14 -10.88 -6.23
CA GLN A 378 -11.27 -11.75 -5.05
C GLN A 378 -12.70 -12.27 -4.87
N ILE A 379 -13.72 -11.43 -5.11
CA ILE A 379 -15.13 -11.81 -5.08
C ILE A 379 -15.40 -12.88 -6.14
N ALA A 380 -14.84 -12.74 -7.33
CA ALA A 380 -14.99 -13.71 -8.41
C ALA A 380 -14.48 -15.10 -7.98
N LEU A 381 -13.29 -15.14 -7.37
CA LEU A 381 -12.72 -16.39 -6.85
C LEU A 381 -13.58 -17.00 -5.73
N ALA A 382 -14.13 -16.19 -4.83
CA ALA A 382 -14.98 -16.67 -3.75
C ALA A 382 -16.29 -17.27 -4.29
N ILE A 383 -16.92 -16.61 -5.27
CA ILE A 383 -18.13 -17.10 -5.94
C ILE A 383 -17.87 -18.45 -6.61
N ASP A 384 -16.77 -18.57 -7.36
CA ASP A 384 -16.39 -19.82 -8.03
C ASP A 384 -16.17 -20.97 -7.04
N ASN A 385 -15.43 -20.70 -5.96
CA ASN A 385 -15.18 -21.69 -4.90
C ASN A 385 -16.47 -22.14 -4.19
N THR A 386 -17.35 -21.21 -3.84
CA THR A 386 -18.62 -21.52 -3.17
C THR A 386 -19.53 -22.34 -4.08
N ARG A 387 -19.63 -21.96 -5.37
CA ARG A 387 -20.42 -22.72 -6.37
C ARG A 387 -19.88 -24.13 -6.54
N LEU A 388 -18.56 -24.30 -6.64
CA LEU A 388 -17.93 -25.63 -6.74
C LEU A 388 -18.18 -26.48 -5.48
N LEU A 389 -18.17 -25.86 -4.30
CA LEU A 389 -18.45 -26.54 -3.04
C LEU A 389 -19.90 -27.02 -2.97
N GLU A 390 -20.87 -26.15 -3.28
CA GLU A 390 -22.30 -26.50 -3.34
C GLU A 390 -22.58 -27.63 -4.33
N GLU A 391 -21.97 -27.56 -5.52
CA GLU A 391 -22.10 -28.60 -6.53
C GLU A 391 -21.53 -29.94 -6.02
N SER A 392 -20.35 -29.91 -5.40
CA SER A 392 -19.74 -31.11 -4.80
C SER A 392 -20.62 -31.71 -3.70
N GLN A 393 -21.17 -30.89 -2.80
CA GLN A 393 -22.09 -31.34 -1.76
C GLN A 393 -23.37 -31.93 -2.34
N THR A 394 -23.95 -31.29 -3.36
CA THR A 394 -25.16 -31.78 -4.04
C THR A 394 -24.90 -33.13 -4.72
N ARG A 395 -23.77 -33.28 -5.41
CA ARG A 395 -23.37 -34.56 -6.02
C ARG A 395 -23.16 -35.64 -4.95
N LEU A 396 -22.55 -35.32 -3.82
CA LEU A 396 -22.37 -36.27 -2.71
C LEU A 396 -23.72 -36.73 -2.15
N GLN A 397 -24.66 -35.81 -1.93
CA GLN A 397 -26.02 -36.14 -1.47
C GLN A 397 -26.75 -37.03 -2.48
N GLN A 398 -26.66 -36.73 -3.78
CA GLN A 398 -27.25 -37.57 -4.84
C GLN A 398 -26.65 -38.98 -4.86
N LEU A 399 -25.33 -39.11 -4.75
CA LEU A 399 -24.64 -40.40 -4.68
C LEU A 399 -25.06 -41.20 -3.44
N GLN A 400 -25.18 -40.55 -2.28
CA GLN A 400 -25.66 -41.19 -1.05
C GLN A 400 -27.11 -41.68 -1.21
N ALA A 401 -28.00 -40.87 -1.78
CA ALA A 401 -29.39 -41.24 -2.02
C ALA A 401 -29.51 -42.43 -2.99
N LEU A 402 -28.77 -42.41 -4.11
CA LEU A 402 -28.70 -43.52 -5.07
C LEU A 402 -28.17 -44.79 -4.41
N SER A 403 -27.12 -44.67 -3.60
CA SER A 403 -26.53 -45.80 -2.87
C SER A 403 -27.51 -46.42 -1.87
N ALA A 404 -28.23 -45.59 -1.10
CA ALA A 404 -29.24 -46.05 -0.17
C ALA A 404 -30.43 -46.72 -0.88
N ALA A 405 -30.88 -46.17 -2.02
CA ALA A 405 -31.93 -46.77 -2.84
C ALA A 405 -31.53 -48.12 -3.43
N SER A 406 -30.28 -48.26 -3.90
CA SER A 406 -29.72 -49.52 -4.38
C SER A 406 -29.69 -50.58 -3.28
N ALA A 407 -29.20 -50.24 -2.08
CA ALA A 407 -29.16 -51.14 -0.94
C ALA A 407 -30.56 -51.62 -0.54
N ALA A 408 -31.53 -50.70 -0.44
CA ALA A 408 -32.92 -51.03 -0.11
C ALA A 408 -33.55 -51.97 -1.15
N SER A 409 -33.33 -51.69 -2.44
CA SER A 409 -33.84 -52.54 -3.54
C SER A 409 -33.24 -53.95 -3.49
N ALA A 410 -31.94 -54.07 -3.20
CA ALA A 410 -31.28 -55.36 -3.06
C ALA A 410 -31.86 -56.18 -1.88
N TRP A 411 -32.13 -55.54 -0.75
CA TRP A 411 -32.81 -56.19 0.38
C TRP A 411 -34.23 -56.60 0.05
N GLN A 412 -34.99 -55.79 -0.69
CA GLN A 412 -36.34 -56.12 -1.11
C GLN A 412 -36.37 -57.33 -2.06
N VAL A 413 -35.45 -57.39 -3.03
CA VAL A 413 -35.30 -58.54 -3.93
C VAL A 413 -34.86 -59.80 -3.19
N ARG A 414 -34.02 -59.67 -2.14
CA ARG A 414 -33.63 -60.83 -1.33
C ARG A 414 -34.77 -61.34 -0.46
N LEU A 415 -35.57 -60.44 0.12
CA LEU A 415 -36.58 -60.81 1.09
C LEU A 415 -37.84 -61.39 0.45
N GLN A 416 -38.16 -61.15 -0.84
CA GLN A 416 -39.28 -61.76 -1.61
C GLN A 416 -40.56 -62.13 -0.83
N GLY A 417 -40.95 -61.35 0.18
CA GLY A 417 -42.09 -61.64 1.06
C GLY A 417 -41.84 -62.59 2.25
N ALA A 418 -40.71 -63.29 2.32
CA ALA A 418 -40.36 -64.15 3.44
C ALA A 418 -39.63 -63.36 4.55
N ARG A 419 -40.28 -63.20 5.71
CA ARG A 419 -39.62 -62.67 6.92
C ARG A 419 -38.54 -63.66 7.37
N GLN A 420 -37.28 -63.27 7.24
CA GLN A 420 -36.16 -64.00 7.82
C GLN A 420 -35.79 -63.34 9.15
N GLY A 421 -35.81 -64.12 10.22
CA GLY A 421 -35.46 -63.64 11.55
C GLY A 421 -35.18 -64.80 12.48
N VAL A 422 -34.58 -64.49 13.62
CA VAL A 422 -34.34 -65.45 14.70
C VAL A 422 -34.94 -64.86 15.97
N ILE A 423 -35.62 -65.68 16.75
CA ILE A 423 -36.15 -65.32 18.07
C ILE A 423 -35.47 -66.17 19.13
N TYR A 424 -35.19 -65.55 20.27
CA TYR A 424 -34.73 -66.27 21.46
C TYR A 424 -35.93 -66.68 22.31
N THR A 425 -36.08 -67.98 22.54
CA THR A 425 -37.14 -68.57 23.37
C THR A 425 -36.53 -69.27 24.59
N PRO A 426 -37.31 -69.66 25.61
CA PRO A 426 -36.82 -70.46 26.73
C PRO A 426 -36.17 -71.80 26.32
N LEU A 427 -36.47 -72.29 25.12
CA LEU A 427 -35.90 -73.50 24.52
C LEU A 427 -34.66 -73.22 23.64
N GLY A 428 -34.23 -71.96 23.52
CA GLY A 428 -33.10 -71.53 22.68
C GLY A 428 -33.50 -70.69 21.46
N LEU A 429 -32.56 -70.55 20.51
CA LEU A 429 -32.77 -69.81 19.25
C LEU A 429 -33.67 -70.61 18.31
N ALA A 430 -34.71 -69.96 17.79
CA ALA A 430 -35.63 -70.53 16.81
C ALA A 430 -35.82 -69.58 15.62
N PRO A 431 -36.07 -70.09 14.39
CA PRO A 431 -36.39 -69.24 13.24
C PRO A 431 -37.75 -68.56 13.44
N LEU A 432 -37.85 -67.31 13.01
CA LEU A 432 -39.09 -66.53 13.05
C LEU A 432 -39.98 -66.94 11.88
N THR A 433 -41.05 -67.68 12.15
CA THR A 433 -42.08 -68.06 11.15
C THR A 433 -43.29 -67.11 11.23
N GLU A 434 -44.03 -66.94 10.12
CA GLU A 434 -45.23 -66.06 10.04
C GLU A 434 -46.28 -66.34 11.14
N SER A 435 -46.26 -67.53 11.74
CA SER A 435 -47.20 -68.00 12.77
C SER A 435 -46.82 -67.64 14.21
N THR A 436 -45.75 -66.87 14.44
CA THR A 436 -45.40 -66.42 15.80
C THR A 436 -46.42 -65.35 16.23
N PRO A 437 -47.27 -65.58 17.25
CA PRO A 437 -48.32 -64.61 17.58
C PRO A 437 -47.68 -63.29 17.99
N SER A 438 -47.93 -62.24 17.22
CA SER A 438 -47.87 -60.86 17.70
C SER A 438 -49.03 -60.61 18.65
N THR A 439 -49.14 -61.41 19.71
CA THR A 439 -49.97 -61.05 20.86
C THR A 439 -49.25 -59.90 21.55
N GLU A 440 -49.72 -58.67 21.30
CA GLU A 440 -49.61 -57.58 22.27
C GLU A 440 -50.28 -58.07 23.55
N ASN A 441 -49.50 -58.72 24.40
CA ASN A 441 -49.90 -58.99 25.76
C ASN A 441 -49.77 -57.66 26.51
N PRO A 442 -50.85 -57.08 27.08
CA PRO A 442 -50.80 -55.78 27.76
C PRO A 442 -49.80 -55.73 28.92
N ASP A 443 -49.39 -56.91 29.41
CA ASP A 443 -48.45 -57.11 30.51
C ASP A 443 -46.97 -57.26 30.05
N GLU A 444 -46.62 -56.94 28.80
CA GLU A 444 -45.25 -57.05 28.28
C GLU A 444 -44.67 -55.69 27.84
N LYS A 445 -43.45 -55.37 28.33
CA LYS A 445 -42.73 -54.14 27.96
C LYS A 445 -41.86 -54.40 26.74
N THR A 446 -42.31 -53.98 25.56
CA THR A 446 -41.59 -54.19 24.29
C THR A 446 -40.93 -52.91 23.80
N ILE A 447 -39.65 -52.99 23.40
CA ILE A 447 -38.99 -51.95 22.60
C ILE A 447 -38.59 -52.52 21.24
N SER A 448 -38.73 -51.71 20.20
CA SER A 448 -38.34 -52.06 18.83
C SER A 448 -37.25 -51.10 18.37
N ILE A 449 -36.15 -51.66 17.90
CA ILE A 449 -34.97 -50.91 17.47
C ILE A 449 -34.76 -51.18 15.97
N PRO A 450 -34.83 -50.15 15.11
CA PRO A 450 -34.73 -50.33 13.68
C PRO A 450 -33.30 -50.74 13.27
N LEU A 451 -33.18 -51.76 12.43
CA LEU A 451 -31.94 -52.07 11.71
C LEU A 451 -31.86 -51.13 10.50
N SER A 452 -31.06 -50.07 10.63
CA SER A 452 -30.94 -49.03 9.60
C SER A 452 -29.58 -49.08 8.91
N LEU A 453 -29.58 -49.07 7.58
CA LEU A 453 -28.39 -48.95 6.74
C LEU A 453 -28.51 -47.68 5.90
N ARG A 454 -27.55 -46.76 6.06
CA ARG A 454 -27.49 -45.52 5.27
C ARG A 454 -28.84 -44.76 5.26
N GLY A 455 -29.52 -44.73 6.41
CA GLY A 455 -30.81 -44.04 6.59
C GLY A 455 -32.06 -44.82 6.15
N LYS A 456 -31.91 -46.03 5.59
CA LYS A 456 -33.03 -46.92 5.23
C LYS A 456 -33.17 -48.07 6.24
N THR A 457 -34.37 -48.27 6.76
CA THR A 457 -34.70 -49.39 7.64
C THR A 457 -34.85 -50.68 6.83
N ILE A 458 -34.03 -51.68 7.13
CA ILE A 458 -34.06 -53.01 6.49
C ILE A 458 -34.72 -54.08 7.37
N GLY A 459 -34.94 -53.79 8.66
CA GLY A 459 -35.56 -54.70 9.62
C GLY A 459 -35.67 -54.07 11.00
N ALA A 460 -35.97 -54.86 12.02
CA ALA A 460 -36.02 -54.42 13.41
C ALA A 460 -35.58 -55.52 14.37
N ILE A 461 -34.95 -55.12 15.48
CA ILE A 461 -34.73 -55.97 16.65
C ILE A 461 -35.82 -55.62 17.65
N SER A 462 -36.62 -56.61 18.05
CA SER A 462 -37.63 -56.44 19.10
C SER A 462 -37.12 -57.08 20.39
N LEU A 463 -37.09 -56.30 21.47
CA LEU A 463 -36.71 -56.74 22.80
C LEU A 463 -37.97 -56.72 23.67
N LYS A 464 -38.23 -57.83 24.36
CA LYS A 464 -39.39 -58.00 25.24
C LYS A 464 -38.97 -58.25 26.68
N ARG A 465 -39.62 -57.58 27.63
CA ARG A 465 -39.46 -57.77 29.08
C ARG A 465 -40.80 -58.12 29.72
N LYS A 466 -40.78 -58.89 30.82
CA LYS A 466 -42.01 -59.21 31.58
C LYS A 466 -42.51 -57.96 32.32
N ALA A 467 -43.81 -57.88 32.61
CA ALA A 467 -44.42 -56.76 33.35
C ALA A 467 -43.70 -56.40 34.65
N ASN A 468 -43.26 -57.42 35.40
CA ASN A 468 -42.64 -57.27 36.72
C ASN A 468 -41.17 -56.81 36.68
N ASP A 469 -40.56 -56.73 35.50
CA ASP A 469 -39.17 -56.27 35.37
C ASP A 469 -39.06 -54.73 35.30
N PRO A 470 -37.90 -54.15 35.66
CA PRO A 470 -37.67 -52.71 35.54
C PRO A 470 -37.92 -52.16 34.13
N ASN A 471 -38.38 -50.90 34.05
CA ASN A 471 -38.51 -50.20 32.78
C ASN A 471 -37.15 -50.11 32.08
N TRP A 472 -37.18 -50.07 30.74
CA TRP A 472 -36.00 -49.82 29.92
C TRP A 472 -35.38 -48.48 30.30
N ILE A 473 -34.08 -48.48 30.61
CA ILE A 473 -33.32 -47.25 30.85
C ILE A 473 -32.67 -46.76 29.55
N GLU A 474 -32.36 -45.46 29.47
CA GLU A 474 -31.80 -44.87 28.25
C GLU A 474 -30.47 -45.51 27.83
N ALA A 475 -29.61 -45.87 28.80
CA ALA A 475 -28.36 -46.56 28.52
C ALA A 475 -28.55 -47.96 27.89
N GLU A 476 -29.62 -48.69 28.26
CA GLU A 476 -29.96 -49.99 27.64
C GLU A 476 -30.43 -49.78 26.20
N ARG A 477 -31.19 -48.70 25.95
CA ARG A 477 -31.67 -48.32 24.62
C ARG A 477 -30.50 -47.95 23.70
N GLU A 478 -29.62 -47.06 24.14
CA GLU A 478 -28.43 -46.65 23.38
C GLU A 478 -27.52 -47.84 23.06
N MET A 479 -27.33 -48.76 24.02
CA MET A 479 -26.54 -49.97 23.78
C MET A 479 -27.18 -50.84 22.70
N ALA A 480 -28.48 -51.06 22.78
CA ALA A 480 -29.20 -51.88 21.84
C ALA A 480 -29.29 -51.23 20.43
N GLU A 481 -29.31 -49.90 20.35
CA GLU A 481 -29.16 -49.14 19.09
C GLU A 481 -27.77 -49.32 18.46
N ARG A 482 -26.70 -49.27 19.26
CA ARG A 482 -25.32 -49.54 18.78
C ARG A 482 -25.20 -50.97 18.23
N ILE A 483 -25.75 -51.95 18.97
CA ILE A 483 -25.78 -53.35 18.53
C ILE A 483 -26.57 -53.49 17.24
N ALA A 484 -27.76 -52.87 17.15
CA ALA A 484 -28.57 -52.87 15.93
C ALA A 484 -27.80 -52.31 14.72
N GLY A 485 -27.07 -51.21 14.90
CA GLY A 485 -26.22 -50.64 13.85
C GLY A 485 -25.12 -51.60 13.39
N GLN A 486 -24.46 -52.28 14.34
CA GLN A 486 -23.37 -53.22 14.05
C GLN A 486 -23.89 -54.51 13.38
N VAL A 487 -25.05 -55.01 13.81
CA VAL A 487 -25.74 -56.15 13.20
C VAL A 487 -26.18 -55.82 11.77
N ALA A 488 -26.76 -54.65 11.55
CA ALA A 488 -27.16 -54.22 10.20
C ALA A 488 -25.96 -54.19 9.23
N LEU A 489 -24.81 -53.68 9.67
CA LEU A 489 -23.58 -53.65 8.87
C LEU A 489 -23.03 -55.06 8.60
N ALA A 490 -23.00 -55.93 9.60
CA ALA A 490 -22.50 -57.29 9.45
C ALA A 490 -23.37 -58.11 8.47
N ILE A 491 -24.69 -57.94 8.56
CA ILE A 491 -25.66 -58.57 7.66
C ILE A 491 -25.49 -58.07 6.21
N GLU A 492 -25.23 -56.77 6.01
CA GLU A 492 -24.93 -56.21 4.68
C GLU A 492 -23.62 -56.75 4.10
N ASN A 493 -22.55 -56.81 4.91
CA ASN A 493 -21.27 -57.37 4.47
C ASN A 493 -21.40 -58.85 4.09
N ALA A 494 -22.16 -59.63 4.88
CA ALA A 494 -22.44 -61.02 4.56
C ALA A 494 -23.23 -61.17 3.26
N ARG A 495 -24.25 -60.33 3.04
CA ARG A 495 -25.03 -60.30 1.79
C ARG A 495 -24.15 -59.98 0.59
N ILE A 496 -23.31 -58.95 0.68
CA ILE A 496 -22.40 -58.54 -0.40
C ILE A 496 -21.41 -59.67 -0.73
N LEU A 497 -20.85 -60.31 0.29
CA LEU A 497 -19.93 -61.43 0.10
C LEU A 497 -20.63 -62.62 -0.58
N GLU A 498 -21.83 -62.98 -0.13
CA GLU A 498 -22.63 -64.05 -0.73
C GLU A 498 -22.98 -63.74 -2.19
N GLU A 499 -23.35 -62.49 -2.49
CA GLU A 499 -23.64 -62.05 -3.86
C GLU A 499 -22.40 -62.12 -4.76
N SER A 500 -21.25 -61.66 -4.26
CA SER A 500 -19.96 -61.75 -4.95
C SER A 500 -19.58 -63.20 -5.27
N GLN A 501 -19.71 -64.10 -4.29
CA GLN A 501 -19.46 -65.53 -4.49
C GLN A 501 -20.43 -66.16 -5.51
N ARG A 502 -21.72 -65.81 -5.45
CA ARG A 502 -22.70 -66.29 -6.43
C ARG A 502 -22.40 -65.79 -7.85
N ARG A 503 -21.99 -64.53 -8.01
CA ARG A 503 -21.56 -63.97 -9.30
C ARG A 503 -20.33 -64.69 -9.83
N ALA A 504 -19.29 -64.83 -9.01
CA ALA A 504 -18.07 -65.56 -9.38
C ALA A 504 -18.35 -67.02 -9.76
N ALA A 505 -19.19 -67.72 -9.01
CA ALA A 505 -19.58 -69.10 -9.33
C ALA A 505 -20.36 -69.19 -10.65
N ARG A 506 -21.23 -68.21 -10.95
CA ARG A 506 -21.94 -68.14 -12.23
C ARG A 506 -20.96 -67.89 -13.39
N GLU A 507 -20.05 -66.94 -13.25
CA GLU A 507 -19.05 -66.62 -14.26
C GLU A 507 -18.09 -67.80 -14.50
N GLN A 508 -17.65 -68.48 -13.44
CA GLN A 508 -16.84 -69.69 -13.56
C GLN A 508 -17.56 -70.77 -14.36
N LYS A 509 -18.85 -71.01 -14.10
CA LYS A 509 -19.66 -71.96 -14.88
C LYS A 509 -19.76 -71.56 -16.36
N VAL A 510 -19.96 -70.27 -16.64
CA VAL A 510 -20.02 -69.76 -18.03
C VAL A 510 -18.67 -69.90 -18.73
N SER A 511 -17.57 -69.59 -18.04
CA SER A 511 -16.20 -69.73 -18.56
C SER A 511 -15.82 -71.19 -18.79
N GLU A 512 -16.17 -72.09 -17.86
CA GLU A 512 -15.99 -73.54 -18.01
C GLU A 512 -16.75 -74.07 -19.24
N PHE A 513 -18.01 -73.63 -19.41
CA PHE A 513 -18.81 -73.94 -20.60
C PHE A 513 -18.14 -73.45 -21.89
N SER A 514 -17.74 -72.18 -21.96
CA SER A 514 -17.10 -71.59 -23.15
C SER A 514 -15.78 -72.30 -23.51
N ASN A 515 -14.99 -72.70 -22.51
CA ASN A 515 -13.76 -73.46 -22.70
C ASN A 515 -14.02 -74.90 -23.21
N ARG A 516 -15.05 -75.59 -22.68
CA ARG A 516 -15.44 -76.91 -23.20
C ARG A 516 -15.96 -76.82 -24.64
N PHE A 517 -16.72 -75.78 -24.97
CA PHE A 517 -17.22 -75.53 -26.31
C PHE A 517 -16.06 -75.25 -27.30
N SER A 518 -15.13 -74.35 -26.95
CA SER A 518 -14.02 -73.93 -27.82
C SER A 518 -12.97 -75.03 -28.11
N ARG A 519 -12.95 -76.13 -27.33
CA ARG A 519 -12.04 -77.27 -27.56
C ARG A 519 -12.54 -78.25 -28.62
N SER A 520 -13.81 -78.17 -29.03
CA SER A 520 -14.38 -79.05 -30.06
C SER A 520 -14.30 -78.37 -31.42
N LEU A 521 -13.58 -78.98 -32.37
CA LEU A 521 -13.43 -78.48 -33.75
C LEU A 521 -14.48 -79.03 -34.73
N ASP A 522 -15.40 -79.90 -34.26
CA ASP A 522 -16.47 -80.50 -35.07
C ASP A 522 -17.82 -79.82 -34.79
N VAL A 523 -18.43 -79.25 -35.84
CA VAL A 523 -19.73 -78.56 -35.80
C VAL A 523 -20.85 -79.45 -35.27
N ASN A 524 -20.88 -80.73 -35.64
CA ASN A 524 -21.92 -81.65 -35.16
C ASN A 524 -21.74 -81.94 -33.66
N ALA A 525 -20.51 -82.10 -33.20
CA ALA A 525 -20.21 -82.29 -31.78
C ALA A 525 -20.55 -81.04 -30.95
N LEU A 526 -20.33 -79.84 -31.50
CA LEU A 526 -20.72 -78.57 -30.86
C LEU A 526 -22.24 -78.45 -30.70
N LEU A 527 -23.01 -78.80 -31.73
CA LEU A 527 -24.49 -78.78 -31.70
C LEU A 527 -25.05 -79.78 -30.68
N GLN A 528 -24.54 -81.01 -30.67
CA GLN A 528 -24.96 -82.02 -29.70
C GLN A 528 -24.62 -81.63 -28.26
N ASN A 529 -23.45 -81.03 -28.05
CA ASN A 529 -23.06 -80.52 -26.73
C ASN A 529 -23.94 -79.34 -26.30
N ALA A 530 -24.28 -78.42 -27.21
CA ALA A 530 -25.18 -77.31 -26.92
C ALA A 530 -26.58 -77.80 -26.50
N VAL A 531 -27.16 -78.74 -27.25
CA VAL A 531 -28.47 -79.33 -26.92
C VAL A 531 -28.44 -80.00 -25.54
N ARG A 532 -27.40 -80.79 -25.25
CA ARG A 532 -27.28 -81.51 -23.98
C ARG A 532 -27.16 -80.57 -22.78
N GLU A 533 -26.37 -79.51 -22.90
CA GLU A 533 -26.14 -78.55 -21.81
C GLU A 533 -27.35 -77.64 -21.60
N LEU A 534 -28.02 -77.20 -22.67
CA LEU A 534 -29.25 -76.41 -22.56
C LEU A 534 -30.40 -77.22 -21.95
N HIS A 535 -30.47 -78.51 -22.23
CA HIS A 535 -31.43 -79.41 -21.59
C HIS A 535 -31.13 -79.62 -20.09
N ALA A 536 -29.88 -79.46 -19.66
CA ALA A 536 -29.50 -79.58 -18.25
C ALA A 536 -29.88 -78.34 -17.42
N LEU A 537 -30.36 -77.26 -18.05
CA LEU A 537 -30.86 -76.09 -17.34
C LEU A 537 -32.20 -76.40 -16.64
N PRO A 538 -32.45 -75.84 -15.44
CA PRO A 538 -33.72 -76.03 -14.75
C PRO A 538 -34.90 -75.57 -15.61
N HIS A 539 -35.96 -76.38 -15.66
CA HIS A 539 -37.23 -76.07 -16.34
C HIS A 539 -37.19 -76.02 -17.87
N VAL A 540 -36.17 -76.60 -18.51
CA VAL A 540 -36.13 -76.78 -19.97
C VAL A 540 -36.68 -78.15 -20.33
N ALA A 541 -37.77 -78.20 -21.10
CA ALA A 541 -38.45 -79.45 -21.46
C ALA A 541 -37.97 -80.06 -22.80
N GLU A 542 -37.58 -79.22 -23.77
CA GLU A 542 -37.08 -79.65 -25.08
C GLU A 542 -36.10 -78.60 -25.61
N VAL A 543 -35.03 -79.05 -26.27
CA VAL A 543 -34.04 -78.17 -26.92
C VAL A 543 -33.75 -78.69 -28.32
N ALA A 544 -33.91 -77.83 -29.31
CA ALA A 544 -33.48 -78.08 -30.69
C ALA A 544 -32.57 -76.95 -31.16
N VAL A 545 -31.46 -77.30 -31.82
CA VAL A 545 -30.58 -76.34 -32.48
C VAL A 545 -30.55 -76.67 -33.97
N LEU A 546 -30.98 -75.73 -34.80
CA LEU A 546 -31.10 -75.87 -36.24
C LEU A 546 -30.19 -74.84 -36.92
N ILE A 547 -29.31 -75.28 -37.82
CA ILE A 547 -28.56 -74.41 -38.71
C ILE A 547 -29.24 -74.45 -40.08
N GLN A 548 -29.81 -73.33 -40.51
CA GLN A 548 -30.42 -73.20 -41.82
C GLN A 548 -29.82 -71.98 -42.55
N PRO A 549 -29.57 -72.07 -43.87
CA PRO A 549 -29.15 -70.91 -44.65
C PRO A 549 -30.27 -69.86 -44.66
N GLU A 550 -29.88 -68.59 -44.52
CA GLU A 550 -30.79 -67.45 -44.51
C GLU A 550 -31.59 -67.43 -45.82
N LYS A 551 -32.91 -67.62 -45.74
CA LYS A 551 -33.80 -67.50 -46.90
C LYS A 551 -34.02 -66.01 -47.15
N GLU A 552 -33.60 -65.55 -48.33
CA GLU A 552 -34.03 -64.26 -48.89
C GLU A 552 -35.54 -64.15 -48.79
N ASN A 553 -35.97 -63.10 -48.09
CA ASN A 553 -37.35 -62.86 -47.73
C ASN A 553 -38.13 -62.37 -48.95
N HIS A 554 -38.53 -63.29 -49.84
CA HIS A 554 -39.48 -63.01 -50.90
C HIS A 554 -40.92 -63.31 -50.44
N GLN A 555 -41.55 -62.22 -50.02
CA GLN A 555 -42.93 -61.80 -50.34
C GLN A 555 -44.18 -62.55 -49.83
N HIS A 556 -45.15 -61.65 -49.55
CA HIS A 556 -46.62 -61.74 -49.55
C HIS A 556 -47.29 -62.06 -48.20
N GLN A 557 -48.30 -61.32 -47.74
CA GLN A 557 -49.10 -60.23 -48.33
C GLN A 557 -49.83 -59.50 -47.20
#